data_AF-A0AAN0M0L8-F1
#
_entry.id   AF-A0AAN0M0L8-F1
#
_cell.length_a   1.000
_cell.length_b   1.000
_cell.length_c   1.000
_cell.angle_alpha   90.00
_cell.angle_beta   90.00
_cell.angle_gamma   90.00
#
_symmetry.space_group_name_H-M   'P 1'
#
loop_
_entity.id
_entity.type
_entity.pdbx_description
1 polymer ?
#
loop_
_entity_poly.entity_id
_entity_poly.type
_entity_poly.pdbx_seq_one_letter_code
_entity_poly.pdbx_strand_id
1 'polypeptide(L)'
;MDLIFKQVRIDQDGALKDVAVEDGKIVAIEDTIDTSATRVVDGRGRVLVPGFVESHTHLDKALIANRKPNLSCTLKEAIEVTASLKPTFSAEDIYTRAKTALQELIIPNGVTFMRTHAEFDPSQGFTGFEVIMKLKEEFKDYIDIQVVAFPQEGIFKAPEQKP
;
A
#
# COMPACT_ATOMS: atom_id res chain seq x y z
N MET A 1 -24.97 14.08 -6.54
CA MET A 1 -24.38 13.02 -5.68
C MET A 1 -23.77 11.93 -6.53
N ASP A 2 -22.49 11.67 -6.34
CA ASP A 2 -21.78 10.62 -7.06
C ASP A 2 -22.00 9.25 -6.42
N LEU A 3 -21.94 9.21 -5.09
CA LEU A 3 -22.05 7.99 -4.31
C LEU A 3 -22.84 8.26 -3.02
N ILE A 4 -23.78 7.38 -2.69
CA ILE A 4 -24.42 7.34 -1.38
C ILE A 4 -24.22 5.96 -0.76
N PHE A 5 -23.69 5.92 0.46
CA PHE A 5 -23.76 4.75 1.34
C PHE A 5 -25.04 4.85 2.16
N LYS A 6 -25.86 3.81 2.13
CA LYS A 6 -27.14 3.73 2.86
C LYS A 6 -27.02 2.84 4.08
N GLN A 7 -27.73 3.16 5.16
CA GLN A 7 -27.89 2.28 6.32
C GLN A 7 -26.56 1.76 6.89
N VAL A 8 -25.59 2.64 7.08
CA VAL A 8 -24.27 2.31 7.66
C VAL A 8 -24.16 2.76 9.11
N ARG A 9 -23.24 2.16 9.86
CA ARG A 9 -22.80 2.64 11.18
C ARG A 9 -21.46 3.35 11.04
N ILE A 10 -21.35 4.56 11.57
CA ILE A 10 -20.11 5.36 11.53
C ILE A 10 -19.43 5.46 12.90
N ASP A 11 -20.15 5.05 13.94
CA ASP A 11 -19.75 4.94 15.34
C ASP A 11 -20.12 3.54 15.87
N GLN A 12 -19.45 3.09 16.93
CA GLN A 12 -19.60 1.70 17.42
C GLN A 12 -21.03 1.39 17.89
N ASP A 13 -21.72 2.36 18.48
CA ASP A 13 -23.04 2.18 19.10
C ASP A 13 -24.13 3.09 18.53
N GLY A 14 -23.85 3.87 17.48
CA GLY A 14 -24.82 4.85 17.00
C GLY A 14 -25.84 4.32 16.02
N ALA A 15 -26.75 5.23 15.67
CA ALA A 15 -27.85 4.99 14.75
C ALA A 15 -27.34 4.71 13.33
N LEU A 16 -28.18 4.07 12.53
CA LEU A 16 -27.92 3.94 11.10
C LEU A 16 -27.96 5.32 10.45
N LYS A 17 -27.00 5.56 9.55
CA LYS A 17 -26.86 6.80 8.79
C LYS A 17 -26.74 6.52 7.30
N ASP A 18 -27.06 7.53 6.53
CA ASP A 18 -26.69 7.65 5.14
C ASP A 18 -25.51 8.63 5.00
N VAL A 19 -24.58 8.32 4.11
CA VAL A 19 -23.38 9.14 3.84
C VAL A 19 -23.32 9.45 2.35
N ALA A 20 -23.36 10.73 1.99
CA ALA A 20 -23.29 11.20 0.60
C ALA A 20 -21.91 11.75 0.25
N VAL A 21 -21.46 11.40 -0.96
CA VAL A 21 -20.18 11.81 -1.54
C VAL A 21 -20.44 12.51 -2.88
N GLU A 22 -19.78 13.66 -3.05
CA GLU A 22 -19.79 14.45 -4.29
C GLU A 22 -18.38 15.04 -4.49
N ASP A 23 -17.86 14.95 -5.72
CA ASP A 23 -16.51 15.40 -6.10
C ASP A 23 -15.41 14.88 -5.15
N GLY A 24 -15.51 13.61 -4.77
CA GLY A 24 -14.55 12.93 -3.89
C GLY A 24 -14.59 13.37 -2.43
N LYS A 25 -15.58 14.16 -2.01
CA LYS A 25 -15.73 14.66 -0.63
C LYS A 25 -17.03 14.17 -0.01
N ILE A 26 -16.99 13.89 1.28
CA ILE A 26 -18.21 13.66 2.07
C ILE A 26 -18.93 15.01 2.22
N VAL A 27 -20.15 15.11 1.70
CA VAL A 27 -20.95 16.34 1.72
C VAL A 27 -22.11 16.30 2.71
N ALA A 28 -22.55 15.10 3.11
CA ALA A 28 -23.60 14.94 4.11
C ALA A 28 -23.47 13.60 4.87
N ILE A 29 -23.86 13.63 6.14
CA ILE A 29 -24.03 12.46 7.01
C ILE A 29 -25.33 12.67 7.79
N GLU A 30 -26.38 11.94 7.44
CA GLU A 30 -27.74 12.19 7.95
C GLU A 30 -28.46 10.87 8.27
N ASP A 31 -29.62 10.94 8.94
CA ASP A 31 -30.43 9.73 9.22
C ASP A 31 -31.00 9.12 7.94
N THR A 32 -31.37 9.96 6.96
CA THR A 32 -31.91 9.54 5.66
C THR A 32 -31.61 10.62 4.63
N ILE A 33 -31.05 10.23 3.49
CA ILE A 33 -30.77 11.14 2.36
C ILE A 33 -31.69 10.78 1.18
N ASP A 34 -32.75 11.55 0.97
CA ASP A 34 -33.73 11.35 -0.11
C ASP A 34 -33.33 12.07 -1.40
N THR A 35 -32.17 11.70 -1.96
CA THR A 35 -31.66 12.24 -3.23
C THR A 35 -31.08 11.11 -4.09
N SER A 36 -31.16 11.26 -5.40
CA SER A 36 -30.56 10.31 -6.35
C SER A 36 -29.04 10.44 -6.39
N ALA A 37 -28.35 9.33 -6.60
CA ALA A 37 -26.92 9.30 -6.83
C ALA A 37 -26.56 8.37 -8.00
N THR A 38 -25.43 8.63 -8.65
CA THR A 38 -24.90 7.78 -9.72
C THR A 38 -24.67 6.35 -9.23
N ARG A 39 -24.20 6.19 -7.97
CA ARG A 39 -24.03 4.90 -7.31
C ARG A 39 -24.63 4.92 -5.91
N VAL A 40 -25.32 3.85 -5.55
CA VAL A 40 -25.83 3.62 -4.20
C VAL A 40 -25.28 2.30 -3.68
N VAL A 41 -24.77 2.30 -2.45
CA VAL A 41 -24.27 1.11 -1.75
C VAL A 41 -25.05 0.92 -0.46
N ASP A 42 -25.82 -0.16 -0.37
CA ASP A 42 -26.51 -0.52 0.88
C ASP A 42 -25.55 -1.22 1.86
N GLY A 43 -25.28 -0.53 2.96
CA GLY A 43 -24.43 -0.97 4.06
C GLY A 43 -25.04 -2.10 4.89
N ARG A 44 -26.36 -2.29 4.86
CA ARG A 44 -27.08 -3.35 5.62
C ARG A 44 -26.73 -3.36 7.11
N GLY A 45 -26.59 -2.18 7.70
CA GLY A 45 -26.24 -1.98 9.11
C GLY A 45 -24.78 -2.28 9.48
N ARG A 46 -23.90 -2.47 8.48
CA ARG A 46 -22.46 -2.67 8.70
C ARG A 46 -21.76 -1.35 8.98
N VAL A 47 -20.56 -1.47 9.54
CA VAL A 47 -19.70 -0.31 9.82
C VAL A 47 -19.11 0.22 8.52
N LEU A 48 -19.22 1.53 8.31
CA LEU A 48 -18.48 2.28 7.32
C LEU A 48 -17.29 2.95 8.02
N VAL A 49 -16.08 2.59 7.61
CA VAL A 49 -14.84 3.15 8.15
C VAL A 49 -14.07 3.86 7.04
N PRO A 50 -13.19 4.83 7.38
CA PRO A 50 -12.19 5.32 6.44
C PRO A 50 -11.33 4.18 5.89
N GLY A 51 -10.71 4.40 4.73
CA GLY A 51 -9.71 3.48 4.20
C GLY A 51 -8.55 3.28 5.19
N PHE A 52 -8.00 2.07 5.24
CA PHE A 52 -6.91 1.74 6.15
C PHE A 52 -5.59 2.39 5.73
N VAL A 53 -4.73 2.59 6.73
CA VAL A 53 -3.39 3.15 6.57
C VAL A 53 -2.35 2.07 6.85
N GLU A 54 -1.54 1.72 5.86
CA GLU A 54 -0.37 0.86 6.02
C GLU A 54 0.89 1.72 6.20
N SER A 55 1.29 1.92 7.44
CA SER A 55 2.34 2.88 7.79
C SER A 55 3.78 2.42 7.51
N HIS A 56 4.03 1.12 7.30
CA HIS A 56 5.39 0.60 7.10
C HIS A 56 5.41 -0.70 6.30
N THR A 57 5.92 -0.63 5.07
CA THR A 57 6.17 -1.82 4.23
C THR A 57 7.52 -1.77 3.53
N HIS A 58 7.91 -2.90 2.93
CA HIS A 58 9.00 -3.03 1.97
C HIS A 58 8.45 -3.66 0.68
N LEU A 59 7.88 -2.83 -0.19
CA LEU A 59 7.13 -3.29 -1.36
C LEU A 59 8.06 -3.85 -2.46
N ASP A 60 9.26 -3.31 -2.57
CA ASP A 60 10.34 -3.78 -3.45
C ASP A 60 10.76 -5.24 -3.18
N LYS A 61 10.59 -5.68 -1.93
CA LYS A 61 10.85 -7.05 -1.45
C LYS A 61 9.59 -7.89 -1.21
N ALA A 62 8.41 -7.38 -1.59
CA ALA A 62 7.18 -8.13 -1.38
C ALA A 62 7.28 -9.54 -2.00
N LEU A 63 6.71 -10.53 -1.33
CA LEU A 63 6.54 -11.91 -1.83
C LEU A 63 7.82 -12.73 -2.08
N ILE A 64 9.01 -12.26 -1.66
CA ILE A 64 10.26 -13.04 -1.82
C ILE A 64 10.30 -14.31 -0.97
N ALA A 65 9.49 -14.37 0.10
CA ALA A 65 9.35 -15.56 0.96
C ALA A 65 8.86 -16.80 0.19
N ASN A 66 8.16 -16.60 -0.94
CA ASN A 66 7.72 -17.69 -1.83
C ASN A 66 8.90 -18.37 -2.55
N ARG A 67 10.06 -17.70 -2.64
CA ARG A 67 11.30 -18.26 -3.23
C ARG A 67 12.17 -18.91 -2.18
N LYS A 68 12.36 -18.21 -1.06
CA LYS A 68 13.16 -18.67 0.08
C LYS A 68 12.60 -18.04 1.35
N PRO A 69 11.96 -18.83 2.24
CA PRO A 69 11.42 -18.31 3.48
C PRO A 69 12.52 -18.05 4.51
N ASN A 70 12.24 -17.15 5.45
CA ASN A 70 12.99 -16.98 6.69
C ASN A 70 12.46 -18.00 7.71
N LEU A 71 13.19 -19.08 7.97
CA LEU A 71 12.72 -20.21 8.78
C LEU A 71 12.92 -19.99 10.29
N SER A 72 14.00 -19.31 10.68
CA SER A 72 14.28 -18.98 12.09
C SER A 72 13.50 -17.78 12.60
N CYS A 73 12.82 -17.05 11.71
CA CYS A 73 12.12 -15.79 12.01
C CYS A 73 13.05 -14.72 12.62
N THR A 74 14.36 -14.80 12.37
CA THR A 74 15.32 -13.80 12.85
C THR A 74 15.55 -12.71 11.80
N LEU A 75 15.87 -11.50 12.26
CA LEU A 75 16.28 -10.41 11.36
C LEU A 75 17.55 -10.78 10.58
N LYS A 76 18.50 -11.47 11.24
CA LYS A 76 19.75 -11.90 10.62
C LYS A 76 19.50 -12.80 9.42
N GLU A 77 18.68 -13.85 9.58
CA GLU A 77 18.32 -14.72 8.45
C GLU A 77 17.54 -13.96 7.38
N ALA A 78 16.63 -13.05 7.74
CA ALA A 78 15.91 -12.24 6.75
C ALA A 78 16.86 -11.43 5.86
N ILE A 79 17.91 -10.84 6.45
CA ILE A 79 18.95 -10.12 5.73
C ILE A 79 19.74 -11.08 4.81
N GLU A 80 20.16 -12.23 5.32
CA GLU A 80 20.92 -13.24 4.55
C GLU A 80 20.11 -13.82 3.39
N VAL A 81 18.84 -14.15 3.62
CA VAL A 81 17.89 -14.62 2.61
C VAL A 81 17.73 -13.56 1.52
N THR A 82 17.47 -12.31 1.92
CA THR A 82 17.30 -11.21 0.97
C THR A 82 18.57 -10.98 0.17
N ALA A 83 19.75 -10.92 0.81
CA ALA A 83 21.03 -10.76 0.14
C ALA A 83 21.29 -11.88 -0.87
N SER A 84 20.93 -13.12 -0.54
CA SER A 84 21.09 -14.26 -1.47
C SER A 84 20.15 -14.21 -2.68
N LEU A 85 18.97 -13.58 -2.55
CA LEU A 85 18.01 -13.42 -3.65
C LEU A 85 18.24 -12.15 -4.46
N LYS A 86 18.89 -11.15 -3.89
CA LYS A 86 19.11 -9.82 -4.48
C LYS A 86 19.65 -9.84 -5.92
N PRO A 87 20.58 -10.72 -6.33
CA PRO A 87 21.02 -10.80 -7.73
C PRO A 87 19.90 -11.12 -8.74
N THR A 88 18.75 -11.63 -8.27
CA THR A 88 17.57 -11.95 -9.11
C THR A 88 16.56 -10.80 -9.22
N PHE A 89 16.76 -9.70 -8.48
CA PHE A 89 15.81 -8.58 -8.41
C PHE A 89 15.96 -7.64 -9.62
N SER A 90 15.56 -8.11 -10.80
CA SER A 90 15.43 -7.24 -11.97
C SER A 90 14.27 -6.24 -11.79
N ALA A 91 14.25 -5.17 -12.60
CA ALA A 91 13.14 -4.22 -12.58
C ALA A 91 11.77 -4.88 -12.81
N GLU A 92 11.71 -5.84 -13.74
CA GLU A 92 10.51 -6.61 -14.06
C GLU A 92 10.07 -7.52 -12.90
N ASP A 93 11.06 -8.12 -12.22
CA ASP A 93 10.83 -8.95 -11.05
C ASP A 93 10.18 -8.18 -9.90
N ILE A 94 10.78 -7.02 -9.58
CA ILE A 94 10.28 -6.12 -8.54
C ILE A 94 8.89 -5.62 -8.92
N TYR A 95 8.71 -5.17 -10.17
CA TYR A 95 7.42 -4.66 -10.65
C TYR A 95 6.32 -5.69 -10.49
N THR A 96 6.55 -6.92 -10.95
CA THR A 96 5.56 -8.01 -10.87
C THR A 96 5.15 -8.28 -9.43
N ARG A 97 6.12 -8.51 -8.53
CA ARG A 97 5.82 -8.82 -7.13
C ARG A 97 5.14 -7.67 -6.38
N ALA A 98 5.65 -6.45 -6.56
CA ALA A 98 5.09 -5.26 -5.93
C ALA A 98 3.66 -4.99 -6.42
N LYS A 99 3.42 -5.11 -7.74
CA LYS A 99 2.10 -4.98 -8.33
C LYS A 99 1.13 -6.03 -7.83
N THR A 100 1.54 -7.31 -7.78
CA THR A 100 0.73 -8.39 -7.19
C THR A 100 0.35 -8.06 -5.75
N ALA A 101 1.30 -7.61 -4.92
CA ALA A 101 1.02 -7.23 -3.55
C ALA A 101 0.01 -6.07 -3.46
N LEU A 102 0.14 -5.04 -4.31
CA LEU A 102 -0.83 -3.93 -4.38
C LEU A 102 -2.23 -4.41 -4.77
N GLN A 103 -2.32 -5.16 -5.88
CA GLN A 103 -3.58 -5.53 -6.53
C GLN A 103 -4.34 -6.65 -5.82
N GLU A 104 -3.64 -7.59 -5.19
CA GLU A 104 -4.27 -8.80 -4.63
C GLU A 104 -4.36 -8.75 -3.11
N LEU A 105 -3.51 -7.97 -2.44
CA LEU A 105 -3.42 -7.98 -0.97
C LEU A 105 -3.74 -6.61 -0.37
N ILE A 106 -3.12 -5.53 -0.83
CA ILE A 106 -3.20 -4.24 -0.13
C ILE A 106 -4.54 -3.55 -0.42
N ILE A 107 -4.81 -3.25 -1.69
CA ILE A 107 -6.01 -2.48 -2.10
C ILE A 107 -7.31 -3.27 -1.83
N PRO A 108 -7.42 -4.58 -2.16
CA PRO A 108 -8.65 -5.33 -1.90
C PRO A 108 -9.01 -5.46 -0.42
N ASN A 109 -8.03 -5.36 0.49
CA ASN A 109 -8.26 -5.39 1.93
C ASN A 109 -8.51 -3.98 2.51
N GLY A 110 -8.73 -2.97 1.67
CA GLY A 110 -9.23 -1.66 2.07
C GLY A 110 -8.16 -0.64 2.45
N VAL A 111 -6.88 -0.88 2.15
CA VAL A 111 -5.82 0.11 2.33
C VAL A 111 -5.89 1.15 1.22
N THR A 112 -5.98 2.42 1.60
CA THR A 112 -6.01 3.56 0.66
C THR A 112 -4.83 4.52 0.86
N PHE A 113 -4.07 4.36 1.95
CA PHE A 113 -2.83 5.10 2.19
C PHE A 113 -1.74 4.12 2.61
N MET A 114 -0.55 4.23 2.03
CA MET A 114 0.58 3.44 2.49
C MET A 114 1.91 4.20 2.47
N ARG A 115 2.85 3.73 3.29
CA ARG A 115 4.26 4.10 3.22
C ARG A 115 5.11 2.86 3.01
N THR A 116 6.03 2.96 2.06
CA THR A 116 6.96 1.88 1.73
C THR A 116 8.40 2.36 1.70
N HIS A 117 9.31 1.49 2.11
CA HIS A 117 10.75 1.71 2.11
C HIS A 117 11.33 0.96 0.93
N ALA A 118 11.80 1.69 -0.07
CA ALA A 118 12.43 1.11 -1.24
C ALA A 118 13.95 1.25 -1.14
N GLU A 119 14.64 0.13 -1.33
CA GLU A 119 16.08 0.09 -1.15
C GLU A 119 16.83 0.68 -2.34
N PHE A 120 17.95 1.30 -2.01
CA PHE A 120 19.01 1.62 -2.97
C PHE A 120 20.35 1.24 -2.34
N ASP A 121 21.27 0.78 -3.18
CA ASP A 121 22.62 0.42 -2.77
C ASP A 121 23.57 0.43 -3.97
N PRO A 122 24.90 0.44 -3.76
CA PRO A 122 25.86 0.51 -4.86
C PRO A 122 25.76 -0.64 -5.87
N SER A 123 25.27 -1.83 -5.48
CA SER A 123 25.19 -3.00 -6.35
C SER A 123 23.94 -3.02 -7.23
N GLN A 124 22.82 -2.47 -6.75
CA GLN A 124 21.52 -2.43 -7.47
C GLN A 124 21.14 -1.04 -7.98
N GLY A 125 21.92 -0.02 -7.60
CA GLY A 125 21.61 1.38 -7.86
C GLY A 125 20.25 1.76 -7.28
N PHE A 126 19.41 2.40 -8.10
CA PHE A 126 18.07 2.85 -7.74
C PHE A 126 16.95 1.97 -8.32
N THR A 127 17.26 0.78 -8.84
CA THR A 127 16.29 -0.06 -9.58
C THR A 127 14.99 -0.29 -8.79
N GLY A 128 15.08 -0.69 -7.53
CA GLY A 128 13.90 -0.89 -6.68
C GLY A 128 13.12 0.41 -6.46
N PHE A 129 13.81 1.49 -6.11
CA PHE A 129 13.21 2.80 -5.92
C PHE A 129 12.47 3.30 -7.17
N GLU A 130 13.09 3.22 -8.35
CA GLU A 130 12.49 3.66 -9.62
C GLU A 130 11.22 2.86 -9.96
N VAL A 131 11.25 1.55 -9.76
CA VAL A 131 10.07 0.68 -9.98
C VAL A 131 8.94 1.04 -9.02
N ILE A 132 9.23 1.29 -7.75
CA ILE A 132 8.20 1.70 -6.78
C ILE A 132 7.65 3.09 -7.11
N MET A 133 8.48 4.03 -7.57
CA MET A 133 8.02 5.34 -8.04
C MET A 133 7.11 5.23 -9.27
N LYS A 134 7.42 4.32 -10.20
CA LYS A 134 6.54 4.01 -11.34
C LYS A 134 5.19 3.45 -10.87
N LEU A 135 5.19 2.47 -9.96
CA LEU A 135 3.95 1.90 -9.41
C LEU A 135 3.13 2.93 -8.64
N LYS A 136 3.78 3.85 -7.91
CA LYS A 136 3.11 4.98 -7.25
C LYS A 136 2.28 5.81 -8.25
N GLU A 137 2.83 6.11 -9.42
CA GLU A 137 2.09 6.86 -10.45
C GLU A 137 0.98 6.01 -11.09
N GLU A 138 1.25 4.74 -11.40
CA GLU A 138 0.26 3.82 -11.99
C GLU A 138 -0.97 3.58 -11.09
N PHE A 139 -0.79 3.62 -9.77
CA PHE A 139 -1.84 3.30 -8.80
C PHE A 139 -2.42 4.52 -8.07
N LYS A 140 -2.09 5.75 -8.50
CA LYS A 140 -2.49 7.00 -7.82
C LYS A 140 -4.00 7.19 -7.66
N ASP A 141 -4.81 6.58 -8.52
CA ASP A 141 -6.27 6.67 -8.45
C ASP A 141 -6.88 5.65 -7.45
N TYR A 142 -6.06 4.76 -6.89
CA TYR A 142 -6.49 3.70 -5.98
C TYR A 142 -5.88 3.81 -4.57
N ILE A 143 -4.63 4.26 -4.47
CA ILE A 143 -3.89 4.31 -3.21
C ILE A 143 -2.84 5.43 -3.21
N ASP A 144 -2.76 6.15 -2.11
CA ASP A 144 -1.71 7.15 -1.87
C ASP A 144 -0.45 6.49 -1.31
N ILE A 145 0.65 6.53 -2.09
CA ILE A 145 1.91 5.88 -1.72
C ILE A 145 2.97 6.92 -1.34
N GLN A 146 3.46 6.85 -0.10
CA GLN A 146 4.69 7.51 0.34
C GLN A 146 5.88 6.56 0.16
N VAL A 147 6.96 7.03 -0.46
CA VAL A 147 8.16 6.23 -0.73
C VAL A 147 9.33 6.81 0.05
N VAL A 148 9.92 6.00 0.91
CA VAL A 148 11.13 6.32 1.67
C VAL A 148 12.32 5.71 0.95
N ALA A 149 13.30 6.54 0.59
CA ALA A 149 14.59 6.05 0.10
C ALA A 149 15.36 5.44 1.28
N PHE A 150 15.61 4.13 1.23
CA PHE A 150 16.08 3.39 2.39
C PHE A 150 17.47 2.74 2.15
N PRO A 151 18.54 3.24 2.80
CA PRO A 151 19.89 2.69 2.66
C PRO A 151 20.07 1.47 3.56
N GLN A 152 19.58 0.31 3.12
CA GLN A 152 19.57 -0.94 3.91
C GLN A 152 20.97 -1.40 4.36
N GLU A 153 22.00 -1.18 3.55
CA GLU A 153 23.38 -1.56 3.89
C GLU A 153 24.07 -0.51 4.79
N GLY A 154 23.43 0.63 5.02
CA GLY A 154 23.96 1.74 5.81
C GLY A 154 24.78 2.71 4.97
N ILE A 155 24.59 4.02 5.21
CA ILE A 155 25.19 5.10 4.43
C ILE A 155 26.73 5.08 4.50
N PHE A 156 27.30 4.77 5.67
CA PHE A 156 28.75 4.78 5.91
C PHE A 156 29.45 3.43 5.66
N LYS A 157 28.72 2.40 5.21
CA LYS A 157 29.26 1.07 4.95
C LYS A 157 29.48 0.77 3.47
N ALA A 158 29.07 1.67 2.58
CA ALA A 158 29.43 1.59 1.17
C ALA A 158 30.95 1.80 1.03
N PRO A 159 31.69 0.89 0.37
CA PRO A 159 33.12 1.10 0.13
C PRO A 159 33.31 2.39 -0.67
N GLU A 160 34.33 3.17 -0.28
CA GLU A 160 34.73 4.46 -0.85
C GLU A 160 34.33 4.61 -2.34
N GLN A 161 33.32 5.43 -2.62
CA GLN A 161 33.17 6.00 -3.95
C GLN A 161 34.35 6.96 -4.12
N LYS A 162 35.40 6.51 -4.83
CA LYS A 162 36.52 7.37 -5.20
C LYS A 162 35.98 8.60 -5.96
N PRO A 163 36.52 9.80 -5.68
CA PRO A 163 36.07 11.05 -6.29
C PRO A 163 36.23 11.07 -7.81
#